data_AF-A0A7S1X4D8-F1
#
_entry.id   AF-A0A7S1X4D8-F1
#
_cell.length_a   1.000
_cell.length_b   1.000
_cell.length_c   1.000
_cell.angle_alpha   90.00
_cell.angle_beta   90.00
_cell.angle_gamma   90.00
#
_symmetry.space_group_name_H-M   'P 1'
#
loop_
_entity.id
_entity.type
_entity.pdbx_description
1 polymer ?
#
loop_
_entity_poly.entity_id
_entity_poly.type
_entity_poly.pdbx_seq_one_letter_code
_entity_poly.pdbx_strand_id
1 'polypeptide(L)'
;DNTGAGASWHLDHIVVRNLKSGAQALVPGRCWFAVSHGDGATERTLDVAPSIQPPTEYVVSCVTSDIRGAGTDADVYVVLHGAFGSSPRIMLPSAPEDFERGTKCAFAIATPDVGDLQQLTVSHNDKGASPAWHLSYVEVVHSETGSTWWFLCNQWL
;
A
#
# COMPACT_ATOMS: atom_id res chain seq x y z
N ASP A 1 -32.03 -11.40 -22.08
CA ASP A 1 -33.38 -10.88 -22.41
C ASP A 1 -34.47 -11.39 -21.45
N ASN A 2 -34.14 -12.26 -20.48
CA ASN A 2 -35.07 -12.75 -19.44
C ASN A 2 -36.28 -13.54 -20.00
N THR A 3 -36.13 -14.18 -21.17
CA THR A 3 -37.24 -14.83 -21.89
C THR A 3 -37.39 -16.33 -21.61
N GLY A 4 -36.57 -16.92 -20.74
CA GLY A 4 -36.56 -18.36 -20.42
C GLY A 4 -37.10 -18.74 -19.04
N ALA A 5 -37.59 -19.98 -18.90
CA ALA A 5 -37.93 -20.55 -17.58
C ALA A 5 -36.66 -20.62 -16.70
N GLY A 6 -36.71 -20.00 -15.51
CA GLY A 6 -35.57 -19.93 -14.60
C GLY A 6 -34.57 -18.80 -14.86
N ALA A 7 -34.95 -17.76 -15.62
CA ALA A 7 -34.07 -16.60 -15.87
C ALA A 7 -33.79 -15.73 -14.63
N SER A 8 -34.45 -15.98 -13.50
CA SER A 8 -34.19 -15.29 -12.23
C SER A 8 -32.88 -15.76 -11.61
N TRP A 9 -32.02 -14.82 -11.24
CA TRP A 9 -30.77 -15.12 -10.53
C TRP A 9 -30.76 -14.46 -9.15
N HIS A 10 -30.46 -15.23 -8.11
CA HIS A 10 -30.11 -14.66 -6.81
C HIS A 10 -28.59 -14.70 -6.67
N LEU A 11 -27.99 -13.53 -6.49
CA LEU A 11 -26.58 -13.43 -6.16
C LEU A 11 -26.43 -13.40 -4.64
N ASP A 12 -25.51 -14.18 -4.09
CA ASP A 12 -25.10 -14.03 -2.68
C ASP A 12 -23.88 -13.10 -2.59
N HIS A 13 -22.81 -13.46 -3.30
CA HIS A 13 -21.59 -12.66 -3.42
C HIS A 13 -20.77 -13.04 -4.66
N ILE A 14 -19.86 -12.15 -5.07
CA ILE A 14 -18.83 -12.40 -6.09
C ILE A 14 -17.47 -12.38 -5.39
N VAL A 15 -16.58 -13.30 -5.77
CA VAL A 15 -15.16 -13.24 -5.40
C VAL A 15 -14.36 -12.81 -6.62
N VAL A 16 -13.76 -11.63 -6.54
CA VAL A 16 -12.86 -11.11 -7.59
C VAL A 16 -11.44 -11.43 -7.18
N ARG A 17 -10.72 -12.23 -7.97
CA ARG A 17 -9.33 -12.60 -7.70
C ARG A 17 -8.39 -11.87 -8.66
N ASN A 18 -7.41 -11.16 -8.10
CA ASN A 18 -6.24 -10.70 -8.84
C ASN A 18 -5.32 -11.90 -9.11
N LEU A 19 -5.10 -12.22 -10.38
CA LEU A 19 -4.31 -13.39 -10.77
C LEU A 19 -2.80 -13.19 -10.59
N LYS A 20 -2.32 -11.96 -10.41
CA LYS A 20 -0.91 -11.64 -10.19
C LYS A 20 -0.52 -11.69 -8.72
N SER A 21 -1.24 -10.96 -7.87
CA SER A 21 -0.98 -10.97 -6.42
C SER A 21 -1.63 -12.13 -5.67
N GLY A 22 -2.59 -12.81 -6.30
CA GLY A 22 -3.46 -13.75 -5.60
C GLY A 22 -4.51 -13.06 -4.73
N ALA A 23 -4.55 -11.72 -4.72
CA ALA A 23 -5.47 -10.95 -3.91
C ALA A 23 -6.93 -11.25 -4.22
N GLN A 24 -7.79 -11.18 -3.20
CA GLN A 24 -9.21 -11.46 -3.33
C GLN A 24 -10.04 -10.33 -2.73
N ALA A 25 -11.04 -9.89 -3.49
CA ALA A 25 -12.06 -8.97 -3.05
C ALA A 25 -13.41 -9.68 -3.02
N LEU A 26 -14.15 -9.47 -1.93
CA LEU A 26 -15.53 -9.95 -1.80
C LEU A 26 -16.47 -8.83 -2.23
N VAL A 27 -17.42 -9.12 -3.10
CA VAL A 27 -18.48 -8.18 -3.51
C VAL A 27 -19.81 -8.79 -3.08
N PRO A 28 -20.34 -8.42 -1.90
CA PRO A 28 -21.64 -8.91 -1.44
C PRO A 28 -22.73 -8.44 -2.39
N GLY A 29 -23.64 -9.34 -2.75
CA GLY A 29 -24.66 -9.07 -3.73
C GLY A 29 -26.00 -9.69 -3.39
N ARG A 30 -26.28 -9.93 -2.09
CA ARG A 30 -27.44 -10.60 -1.48
C ARG A 30 -28.81 -10.10 -1.96
N CYS A 31 -29.10 -10.28 -3.24
CA CYS A 31 -30.25 -9.71 -3.92
C CYS A 31 -30.55 -10.46 -5.23
N TRP A 32 -31.77 -10.25 -5.71
CA TRP A 32 -32.25 -10.85 -6.96
C TRP A 32 -31.91 -9.96 -8.16
N PHE A 33 -31.57 -10.60 -9.28
CA PHE A 33 -31.46 -10.03 -10.62
C PHE A 33 -32.58 -10.65 -11.47
N ALA A 34 -33.81 -10.18 -11.25
CA ALA A 34 -34.99 -10.78 -11.85
C ALA A 34 -36.16 -9.79 -11.87
N VAL A 35 -36.85 -9.64 -12.99
CA VAL A 35 -38.09 -8.83 -13.07
C VAL A 35 -39.20 -9.40 -12.19
N SER A 36 -39.20 -10.70 -11.96
CA SER A 36 -40.27 -11.43 -11.24
C SER A 36 -40.02 -11.61 -9.74
N HIS A 37 -38.85 -11.24 -9.22
CA HIS A 37 -38.47 -11.43 -7.81
C HIS A 37 -37.79 -10.18 -7.25
N GLY A 38 -37.74 -10.04 -5.92
CA GLY A 38 -37.07 -8.90 -5.28
C GLY A 38 -37.72 -7.56 -5.65
N ASP A 39 -36.91 -6.60 -6.09
CA ASP A 39 -37.32 -5.25 -6.52
C ASP A 39 -37.54 -5.15 -8.05
N GLY A 40 -37.45 -6.25 -8.78
CA GLY A 40 -37.59 -6.27 -10.24
C GLY A 40 -36.34 -5.84 -11.01
N ALA A 41 -35.24 -5.46 -10.35
CA ALA A 41 -34.01 -5.05 -11.02
C ALA A 41 -33.27 -6.24 -11.63
N THR A 42 -32.67 -6.04 -12.80
CA THR A 42 -31.81 -7.03 -13.50
C THR A 42 -30.39 -6.52 -13.71
N GLU A 43 -30.09 -5.32 -13.21
CA GLU A 43 -28.78 -4.67 -13.23
C GLU A 43 -28.59 -3.97 -11.88
N ARG A 44 -27.37 -4.04 -11.32
CA ARG A 44 -27.02 -3.46 -10.02
C ARG A 44 -25.56 -3.03 -9.98
N THR A 45 -25.31 -1.92 -9.30
CA THR A 45 -23.97 -1.55 -8.82
C THR A 45 -23.76 -2.15 -7.44
N LEU A 46 -22.67 -2.89 -7.25
CA LEU A 46 -22.34 -3.54 -5.98
C LEU A 46 -21.01 -3.00 -5.46
N ASP A 47 -20.98 -2.65 -4.17
CA ASP A 47 -19.77 -2.18 -3.53
C ASP A 47 -18.88 -3.34 -3.10
N VAL A 48 -17.57 -3.16 -3.28
CA VAL A 48 -16.57 -4.09 -2.77
C VAL A 48 -16.59 -4.03 -1.25
N ALA A 49 -16.69 -5.19 -0.58
CA ALA A 49 -16.55 -5.25 0.86
C ALA A 49 -15.13 -4.81 1.26
N PRO A 50 -14.96 -4.20 2.44
CA PRO A 50 -13.63 -3.89 2.96
C PRO A 50 -12.70 -5.10 2.84
N SER A 51 -11.52 -4.89 2.28
CA SER A 51 -10.50 -5.94 2.11
C SER A 51 -10.27 -6.66 3.44
N ILE A 52 -10.52 -7.97 3.47
CA ILE A 52 -10.14 -8.87 4.58
C ILE A 52 -8.71 -9.41 4.35
N GLN A 53 -8.01 -8.95 3.30
CA GLN A 53 -6.65 -9.41 3.08
C GLN A 53 -5.74 -8.97 4.21
N PRO A 54 -4.87 -9.88 4.71
CA PRO A 54 -3.83 -9.48 5.63
C PRO A 54 -2.97 -8.39 4.98
N PRO A 55 -2.52 -7.39 5.74
CA PRO A 55 -1.54 -6.42 5.26
C PRO A 55 -0.31 -7.13 4.71
N THR A 56 0.29 -6.57 3.68
CA THR A 56 1.60 -6.97 3.17
C THR A 56 2.68 -6.27 3.97
N GLU A 57 3.67 -7.04 4.41
CA GLU A 57 4.82 -6.52 5.16
C GLU A 57 5.99 -6.15 4.23
N TYR A 58 6.51 -4.94 4.40
CA TYR A 58 7.71 -4.45 3.73
C TYR A 58 8.75 -4.01 4.76
N VAL A 59 10.02 -4.20 4.45
CA VAL A 59 11.13 -3.60 5.19
C VAL A 59 11.64 -2.40 4.39
N VAL A 60 11.52 -1.21 4.95
CA VAL A 60 12.03 0.05 4.38
C VAL A 60 13.33 0.39 5.08
N SER A 61 14.44 0.36 4.34
CA SER A 61 15.77 0.74 4.83
C SER A 61 16.20 2.09 4.26
N CYS A 62 16.29 3.11 5.10
CA CYS A 62 16.78 4.43 4.73
C CYS A 62 18.29 4.54 4.98
N VAL A 63 19.03 5.06 4.01
CA VAL A 63 20.48 5.29 4.15
C VAL A 63 20.77 6.78 4.12
N THR A 64 21.16 7.32 5.26
CA THR A 64 21.58 8.71 5.40
C THR A 64 22.99 8.87 4.83
N SER A 65 23.22 9.94 4.08
CA SER A 65 24.53 10.18 3.47
C SER A 65 25.62 10.46 4.51
N ASP A 66 26.85 10.08 4.21
CA ASP A 66 28.01 10.41 5.05
C ASP A 66 28.58 11.81 4.72
N ILE A 67 27.73 12.84 4.82
CA ILE A 67 28.13 14.24 4.66
C ILE A 67 27.76 15.04 5.91
N ARG A 68 28.46 16.15 6.14
CA ARG A 68 28.27 16.99 7.33
C ARG A 68 26.81 17.49 7.40
N GLY A 69 26.17 17.25 8.54
CA GLY A 69 24.79 17.70 8.81
C GLY A 69 23.72 16.88 8.11
N ALA A 70 24.05 15.68 7.60
CA ALA A 70 23.10 14.88 6.85
C ALA A 70 22.00 14.21 7.68
N GLY A 71 22.17 14.06 9.00
CA GLY A 71 21.20 13.41 9.88
C GLY A 71 20.01 14.29 10.24
N THR A 72 18.92 13.67 10.67
CA THR A 72 17.67 14.37 11.02
C THR A 72 17.04 13.85 12.30
N ASP A 73 16.43 14.76 13.07
CA ASP A 73 15.59 14.45 14.23
C ASP A 73 14.08 14.47 13.90
N ALA A 74 13.74 14.69 12.62
CA ALA A 74 12.36 14.85 12.19
C ALA A 74 11.62 13.51 12.08
N ASP A 75 10.30 13.51 12.23
CA ASP A 75 9.50 12.32 11.94
C ASP A 75 9.52 12.08 10.43
N VAL A 76 9.97 10.90 10.00
CA VAL A 76 10.05 10.51 8.58
C VAL A 76 8.82 9.70 8.19
N TYR A 77 8.32 9.94 6.98
CA TYR A 77 7.15 9.28 6.42
C TYR A 77 7.39 8.81 5.01
N VAL A 78 6.75 7.71 4.64
CA VAL A 78 6.84 7.11 3.31
C VAL A 78 5.46 6.86 2.70
N VAL A 79 5.40 6.91 1.37
CA VAL A 79 4.30 6.39 0.56
C VAL A 79 4.90 5.50 -0.53
N LEU A 80 4.49 4.22 -0.54
CA LEU A 80 4.86 3.27 -1.57
C LEU A 80 3.89 3.41 -2.74
N HIS A 81 4.40 3.57 -3.96
CA HIS A 81 3.59 3.59 -5.17
C HIS A 81 3.98 2.41 -6.06
N GLY A 82 3.03 1.52 -6.31
CA GLY A 82 3.24 0.34 -7.14
C GLY A 82 2.10 0.04 -8.09
N ALA A 83 2.20 -1.10 -8.77
CA ALA A 83 1.27 -1.52 -9.81
C ALA A 83 -0.20 -1.66 -9.36
N PHE A 84 -0.46 -1.84 -8.06
CA PHE A 84 -1.82 -1.96 -7.51
C PHE A 84 -2.32 -0.68 -6.81
N GLY A 85 -1.56 0.41 -6.90
CA GLY A 85 -1.91 1.70 -6.31
C GLY A 85 -0.86 2.18 -5.32
N SER A 86 -1.30 3.03 -4.39
CA SER A 86 -0.41 3.63 -3.40
C SER A 86 -0.79 3.20 -1.99
N SER A 87 0.20 3.06 -1.12
CA SER A 87 -0.04 2.92 0.31
C SER A 87 -0.64 4.21 0.89
N PRO A 88 -1.23 4.18 2.08
CA PRO A 88 -1.36 5.36 2.90
C PRO A 88 0.01 5.98 3.20
N ARG A 89 0.00 7.23 3.69
CA ARG A 89 1.20 7.85 4.28
C ARG A 89 1.51 7.21 5.62
N ILE A 90 2.67 6.57 5.73
CA ILE A 90 3.08 5.79 6.90
C ILE A 90 4.25 6.51 7.58
N MET A 91 4.16 6.73 8.88
CA MET A 91 5.29 7.20 9.69
C MET A 91 6.21 6.03 9.99
N LEU A 92 7.52 6.21 9.78
CA LEU A 92 8.50 5.19 10.16
C LEU A 92 8.65 5.18 11.69
N PRO A 93 8.61 4.01 12.35
CA PRO A 93 8.73 3.89 13.80
C PRO A 93 10.19 4.03 14.24
N SER A 94 10.75 5.23 14.10
CA SER A 94 12.14 5.53 14.42
C SER A 94 12.40 5.83 15.89
N ALA A 95 13.61 5.53 16.33
CA ALA A 95 14.18 5.93 17.61
C ALA A 95 14.99 7.23 17.46
N PRO A 96 15.33 7.93 18.56
CA PRO A 96 16.12 9.17 18.51
C PRO A 96 17.50 9.03 17.85
N GLU A 97 18.09 7.83 17.86
CA GLU A 97 19.37 7.51 17.25
C GLU A 97 19.30 7.07 15.78
N ASP A 98 18.10 7.05 15.18
CA ASP A 98 17.91 6.74 13.77
C ASP A 98 18.17 7.93 12.86
N PHE A 99 18.33 7.64 11.57
CA PHE A 99 18.60 8.62 10.50
C PHE A 99 19.87 9.46 10.69
N GLU A 100 20.74 9.07 11.62
CA GLU A 100 22.04 9.71 11.82
C GLU A 100 22.94 9.66 10.59
N ARG A 101 23.90 10.59 10.53
CA ARG A 101 24.85 10.67 9.42
C ARG A 101 25.55 9.32 9.19
N GLY A 102 25.54 8.84 7.94
CA GLY A 102 26.25 7.63 7.53
C GLY A 102 25.65 6.32 8.04
N THR A 103 24.43 6.33 8.57
CA THR A 103 23.77 5.12 9.08
C THR A 103 22.78 4.54 8.06
N LYS A 104 22.45 3.27 8.27
CA LYS A 104 21.34 2.56 7.63
C LYS A 104 20.34 2.19 8.72
N CYS A 105 19.12 2.69 8.61
CA CYS A 105 18.02 2.39 9.53
C CYS A 105 16.92 1.61 8.80
N ALA A 106 16.43 0.52 9.38
CA ALA A 106 15.48 -0.38 8.74
C ALA A 106 14.18 -0.51 9.55
N PHE A 107 13.05 -0.38 8.86
CA PHE A 107 11.73 -0.30 9.48
C PHE A 107 10.76 -1.28 8.82
N ALA A 108 10.12 -2.13 9.63
CA ALA A 108 9.02 -2.96 9.16
C ALA A 108 7.73 -2.13 9.10
N ILE A 109 7.05 -2.15 7.95
CA ILE A 109 5.76 -1.51 7.73
C ILE A 109 4.76 -2.50 7.15
N ALA A 110 3.49 -2.33 7.51
CA ALA A 110 2.39 -3.15 7.03
C ALA A 110 1.38 -2.26 6.27
N THR A 111 1.05 -2.65 5.04
CA THR A 111 0.17 -1.86 4.15
C THR A 111 -0.54 -2.76 3.15
N PRO A 112 -1.64 -2.35 2.50
CA PRO A 112 -2.20 -3.15 1.41
C PRO A 112 -1.15 -3.47 0.35
N ASP A 113 -1.25 -4.63 -0.30
CA ASP A 113 -0.35 -5.00 -1.39
C ASP A 113 -0.38 -3.92 -2.49
N VAL A 114 0.74 -3.23 -2.68
CA VAL A 114 0.91 -2.22 -3.74
C VAL A 114 1.47 -2.82 -5.03
N GLY A 115 1.79 -4.11 -5.04
CA GLY A 115 2.37 -4.82 -6.17
C GLY A 115 3.82 -4.44 -6.44
N ASP A 116 4.23 -4.53 -7.70
CA ASP A 116 5.57 -4.12 -8.11
C ASP A 116 5.77 -2.61 -7.91
N LEU A 117 6.78 -2.23 -7.11
CA LEU A 117 7.03 -0.84 -6.76
C LEU A 117 7.63 -0.08 -7.94
N GLN A 118 7.13 1.14 -8.15
CA GLN A 118 7.50 2.02 -9.24
C GLN A 118 8.06 3.35 -8.74
N GLN A 119 7.51 3.88 -7.65
CA GLN A 119 7.94 5.13 -7.04
C GLN A 119 7.85 5.05 -5.52
N LEU A 120 8.63 5.88 -4.85
CA LEU A 120 8.62 6.06 -3.40
C LEU A 120 8.57 7.56 -3.12
N THR A 121 7.59 7.99 -2.34
CA THR A 121 7.59 9.35 -1.76
C THR A 121 8.16 9.26 -0.35
N VAL A 122 9.16 10.09 -0.06
CA VAL A 122 9.72 10.27 1.28
C VAL A 122 9.47 11.72 1.71
N SER A 123 9.04 11.93 2.96
CA SER A 123 8.78 13.26 3.52
C SER A 123 9.11 13.29 5.00
N HIS A 124 9.33 14.48 5.58
CA HIS A 124 9.47 14.67 7.03
C HIS A 124 8.55 15.79 7.53
N ASN A 125 8.41 15.91 8.85
CA ASN A 125 7.55 16.93 9.48
C ASN A 125 8.23 18.30 9.72
N ASP A 126 9.53 18.43 9.39
CA ASP A 126 10.35 19.64 9.58
C ASP A 126 10.43 20.11 11.04
N LYS A 127 10.44 19.17 11.99
CA LYS A 127 10.59 19.42 13.44
C LYS A 127 11.86 18.79 13.98
N GLY A 128 12.25 19.19 15.18
CA GLY A 128 13.47 18.72 15.85
C GLY A 128 14.58 19.77 15.85
N ALA A 129 15.76 19.43 16.37
CA ALA A 129 16.89 20.36 16.44
C ALA A 129 17.62 20.44 15.09
N SER A 130 17.64 19.34 14.34
CA SER A 130 18.14 19.29 12.96
C SER A 130 17.11 18.62 12.04
N PRO A 131 16.21 19.39 11.40
CA PRO A 131 15.17 18.79 10.56
C PRO A 131 15.64 18.46 9.13
N ALA A 132 16.66 19.16 8.64
CA ALA A 132 17.22 18.93 7.30
C ALA A 132 17.81 17.51 7.21
N TRP A 133 17.54 16.82 6.10
CA TRP A 133 18.01 15.44 5.94
C TRP A 133 18.62 15.22 4.57
N HIS A 134 19.86 14.73 4.50
CA HIS A 134 20.44 14.31 3.22
C HIS A 134 20.35 12.80 3.05
N LEU A 135 19.30 12.37 2.37
CA LEU A 135 19.02 10.98 2.10
C LEU A 135 19.83 10.50 0.88
N SER A 136 20.61 9.42 1.04
CA SER A 136 21.34 8.81 -0.08
C SER A 136 20.40 7.97 -0.93
N TYR A 137 19.83 6.92 -0.35
CA TYR A 137 18.89 6.04 -1.04
C TYR A 137 17.99 5.32 -0.04
N VAL A 138 16.92 4.73 -0.55
CA VAL A 138 16.04 3.83 0.19
C VAL A 138 16.00 2.47 -0.49
N GLU A 139 16.18 1.42 0.29
CA GLU A 139 15.94 0.03 -0.11
C GLU A 139 14.60 -0.42 0.47
N VAL A 140 13.72 -0.98 -0.36
CA VAL A 140 12.45 -1.56 0.09
C VAL A 140 12.45 -3.04 -0.23
N VAL A 141 12.17 -3.89 0.74
CA VAL A 141 12.11 -5.35 0.58
C VAL A 141 10.70 -5.84 0.91
N HIS A 142 10.09 -6.60 0.00
CA HIS A 142 8.83 -7.30 0.29
C HIS A 142 9.14 -8.54 1.13
N SER A 143 8.59 -8.64 2.33
CA SER A 143 9.02 -9.62 3.34
C SER A 143 8.72 -11.07 2.94
N GLU A 144 7.57 -11.31 2.28
CA GLU A 144 7.21 -12.68 1.85
C GLU A 144 7.93 -13.14 0.57
N THR A 145 8.08 -12.27 -0.43
CA THR A 145 8.63 -12.64 -1.74
C THR A 145 10.15 -12.45 -1.84
N GLY A 146 10.73 -11.63 -0.96
CA GLY A 146 12.15 -11.23 -1.02
C GLY A 146 12.47 -10.24 -2.14
N SER A 147 11.47 -9.80 -2.91
CA SER A 147 11.65 -8.77 -3.95
C SER A 147 12.20 -7.50 -3.33
N THR A 148 13.18 -6.89 -4.00
CA THR A 148 13.92 -5.73 -3.49
C THR A 148 13.92 -4.61 -4.52
N TRP A 149 13.61 -3.39 -4.09
CA TRP A 149 13.62 -2.18 -4.91
C TRP A 149 14.53 -1.12 -4.30
N TRP A 150 15.24 -0.37 -5.15
CA TRP A 150 16.19 0.66 -4.75
C TRP A 150 15.79 2.01 -5.33
N PHE A 151 15.62 3.00 -4.46
CA PHE A 151 15.25 4.36 -4.83
C PHE A 151 16.41 5.29 -4.49
N LEU A 152 17.13 5.74 -5.51
CA LEU A 152 18.21 6.70 -5.35
C LEU A 152 17.63 8.10 -5.13
N CYS A 153 18.08 8.77 -4.08
CA CYS A 153 17.69 10.14 -3.76
C CYS A 153 18.89 11.08 -3.95
N ASN A 154 19.92 10.92 -3.12
CA ASN A 154 21.14 11.74 -3.07
C ASN A 154 20.86 13.25 -3.07
N GLN A 155 19.89 13.70 -2.28
CA GLN A 155 19.50 15.10 -2.16
C GLN A 155 19.12 15.44 -0.71
N TRP A 156 19.10 16.74 -0.41
CA TRP A 156 18.49 17.28 0.81
C TRP A 156 16.96 17.24 0.67
N LEU A 157 16.29 16.74 1.70
CA LEU A 157 14.84 16.82 1.89
C LEU A 157 14.49 17.99 2.82
#